data_AF-A0A2X3I614-F1
#
_entry.id   AF-A0A2X3I614-F1
#
_cell.length_a   1.000
_cell.length_b   1.000
_cell.length_c   1.000
_cell.angle_alpha   90.00
_cell.angle_beta   90.00
_cell.angle_gamma   90.00
#
_symmetry.space_group_name_H-M   'P 1'
#
loop_
_entity.id
_entity.type
_entity.pdbx_description
1 polymer ?
#
loop_
_entity_poly.entity_id
_entity_poly.type
_entity_poly.pdbx_seq_one_letter_code
_entity_poly.pdbx_strand_id
1 'polypeptide(L)'
;MTISLRVDGAEPLTARGHGVLRNDATDDRAQGIGVQLLYHRQPVVLNHEMTLGSASAGRFTLPLTARYYQTRSRITAGQVSAVATYTLHYD
;
A
#
# COMPACT_ATOMS: atom_id res chain seq x y z
N MET A 1 14.63 -11.80 17.28
CA MET A 1 14.30 -11.74 15.85
C MET A 1 13.31 -10.62 15.64
N THR A 2 13.79 -9.49 15.15
CA THR A 2 12.98 -8.36 14.73
C THR A 2 12.57 -8.58 13.28
N ILE A 3 11.33 -8.23 12.95
CA ILE A 3 10.83 -8.22 11.58
C ILE A 3 10.57 -6.78 11.18
N SER A 4 11.13 -6.38 10.06
CA SER A 4 10.80 -5.12 9.40
C SER A 4 10.14 -5.40 8.04
N LEU A 5 9.19 -4.55 7.68
CA LEU A 5 8.49 -4.60 6.40
C LEU A 5 8.75 -3.31 5.63
N ARG A 6 9.11 -3.45 4.38
CA ARG A 6 9.08 -2.37 3.40
C ARG A 6 8.06 -2.72 2.33
N VAL A 7 7.19 -1.77 2.00
CA VAL A 7 6.25 -1.91 0.87
C VAL A 7 6.58 -0.84 -0.15
N ASP A 8 7.04 -1.26 -1.33
CA ASP A 8 7.39 -0.38 -2.43
C ASP A 8 6.28 -0.32 -3.46
N GLY A 9 6.08 0.85 -4.04
CA GLY A 9 5.06 1.10 -5.05
C GLY A 9 5.01 2.54 -5.51
N ALA A 10 4.44 2.75 -6.70
CA ALA A 10 4.26 4.08 -7.26
C ALA A 10 3.13 4.82 -6.54
N GLU A 11 3.42 5.98 -5.95
CA GLU A 11 2.39 6.85 -5.37
C GLU A 11 1.92 7.90 -6.39
N PRO A 12 0.61 8.19 -6.48
CA PRO A 12 0.13 9.35 -7.22
C PRO A 12 0.52 10.63 -6.45
N LEU A 13 0.92 11.68 -7.18
CA LEU A 13 1.33 12.96 -6.58
C LEU A 13 0.28 13.57 -5.64
N THR A 14 -1.00 13.29 -5.90
CA THR A 14 -2.12 13.82 -5.13
C THR A 14 -2.45 13.04 -3.85
N ALA A 15 -1.71 11.95 -3.56
CA ALA A 15 -1.89 11.17 -2.33
C ALA A 15 -0.56 10.68 -1.73
N ARG A 16 0.53 11.44 -1.92
CA ARG A 16 1.84 11.14 -1.33
C ARG A 16 1.76 11.01 0.18
N GLY A 17 2.42 9.99 0.74
CA GLY A 17 2.44 9.75 2.18
C GLY A 17 1.11 9.25 2.78
N HIS A 18 0.09 9.04 1.95
CA HIS A 18 -1.16 8.42 2.37
C HIS A 18 -1.17 6.91 2.13
N GLY A 19 -0.05 6.30 1.71
CA GLY A 19 0.01 4.86 1.49
C GLY A 19 -0.81 4.38 0.30
N VAL A 20 -0.94 5.24 -0.72
CA VAL A 20 -1.80 5.01 -1.87
C VAL A 20 -0.97 4.61 -3.07
N LEU A 21 -1.20 3.40 -3.56
CA LEU A 21 -0.69 2.93 -4.83
C LEU A 21 -1.47 3.59 -5.98
N ARG A 22 -0.72 4.02 -6.99
CA ARG A 22 -1.26 4.57 -8.23
C ARG A 22 -2.07 3.50 -8.97
N ASN A 23 -3.13 3.94 -9.64
CA ASN A 23 -3.82 3.09 -10.60
C ASN A 23 -2.97 2.92 -11.86
N ASP A 24 -2.40 1.72 -12.03
CA ASP A 24 -1.56 1.30 -13.14
C ASP A 24 -2.33 0.48 -14.19
N ALA A 25 -3.67 0.47 -14.14
CA ALA A 25 -4.46 -0.14 -15.21
C ALA A 25 -4.11 0.48 -16.57
N THR A 26 -3.90 -0.38 -17.56
CA THR A 26 -3.54 0.04 -18.93
C THR A 26 -4.76 0.29 -19.79
N ASP A 27 -5.84 -0.47 -19.56
CA ASP A 27 -7.10 -0.38 -20.29
C ASP A 27 -8.19 0.24 -19.44
N ASP A 28 -9.02 1.10 -20.05
CA ASP A 28 -10.18 1.77 -19.42
C ASP A 28 -9.88 2.31 -18.01
N ARG A 29 -8.74 2.97 -17.80
CA ARG A 29 -8.26 3.32 -16.46
C ARG A 29 -9.14 4.38 -15.77
N ALA A 30 -9.70 4.01 -14.61
CA ALA A 30 -10.40 4.96 -13.73
C ALA A 30 -9.48 6.11 -13.26
N GLN A 31 -9.99 7.34 -13.31
CA GLN A 31 -9.28 8.55 -12.86
C GLN A 31 -9.72 8.95 -11.45
N GLY A 32 -8.82 9.59 -10.71
CA GLY A 32 -9.13 10.12 -9.37
C GLY A 32 -9.24 9.05 -8.29
N ILE A 33 -8.79 7.83 -8.57
CA ILE A 33 -8.80 6.71 -7.62
C ILE A 33 -7.43 6.02 -7.59
N GLY A 34 -7.04 5.50 -6.43
CA GLY A 34 -5.91 4.61 -6.21
C GLY A 34 -6.26 3.53 -5.18
N VAL A 35 -5.29 2.69 -4.82
CA VAL A 35 -5.46 1.63 -3.82
C VAL A 35 -4.63 1.97 -2.59
N GLN A 36 -5.27 2.23 -1.46
CA GLN A 36 -4.59 2.48 -0.20
C GLN A 36 -4.32 1.17 0.53
N LEU A 37 -3.08 0.98 0.96
CA LEU A 37 -2.68 -0.09 1.85
C LEU A 37 -2.73 0.40 3.30
N LEU A 38 -3.29 -0.43 4.16
CA LEU A 38 -3.36 -0.18 5.59
C LEU A 38 -2.70 -1.34 6.34
N TYR A 39 -1.91 -1.02 7.36
CA TYR A 39 -1.40 -1.94 8.36
C TYR A 39 -2.00 -1.55 9.72
N HIS A 40 -2.70 -2.48 10.39
CA HIS A 40 -3.49 -2.17 11.61
C HIS A 40 -4.41 -0.94 11.45
N ARG A 41 -5.08 -0.84 10.29
CA ARG A 41 -5.99 0.27 9.93
C ARG A 41 -5.31 1.64 9.77
N GLN A 42 -3.98 1.72 9.90
CA GLN A 42 -3.20 2.92 9.62
C GLN A 42 -2.60 2.84 8.22
N PRO A 43 -2.52 3.95 7.47
CA PRO A 43 -1.86 3.98 6.17
C PRO A 43 -0.42 3.46 6.25
N VAL A 44 -0.06 2.58 5.32
CA VAL A 44 1.34 2.16 5.15
C VAL A 44 2.15 3.34 4.60
N VAL A 45 3.33 3.59 5.14
CA VAL A 45 4.28 4.53 4.53
C VAL A 45 5.02 3.79 3.41
N LEU A 46 4.63 4.06 2.16
CA LEU A 46 5.24 3.40 1.00
C LEU A 46 6.70 3.83 0.82
N ASN A 47 7.50 2.92 0.28
CA ASN A 47 8.92 3.08 0.00
C ASN A 47 9.77 3.40 1.25
N HIS A 48 9.26 3.06 2.43
CA HIS A 48 9.93 3.21 3.72
C HIS A 48 9.87 1.89 4.49
N GLU A 49 10.86 1.67 5.34
CA GLU A 49 10.90 0.50 6.23
C GLU A 49 10.09 0.76 7.50
N MET A 50 9.29 -0.22 7.92
CA MET A 50 8.46 -0.19 9.11
C MET A 50 8.77 -1.40 9.97
N THR A 51 9.28 -1.16 11.18
CA THR A 51 9.50 -2.22 12.16
C THR A 51 8.16 -2.75 12.65
N LEU A 52 7.90 -4.04 12.43
CA LEU A 52 6.68 -4.73 12.85
C LEU A 52 6.77 -5.25 14.29
N GLY A 53 7.95 -5.17 14.89
CA GLY A 53 8.26 -5.68 16.22
C GLY A 53 9.03 -6.99 16.17
N SER A 54 9.03 -7.72 17.28
CA SER A 54 9.71 -9.01 17.38
C SER A 54 8.78 -10.14 16.99
N ALA A 55 9.24 -11.04 16.12
CA ALA A 55 8.58 -12.32 15.94
C ALA A 55 8.95 -13.26 17.09
N SER A 56 7.95 -13.73 17.82
CA SER A 56 8.07 -14.93 18.63
C SER A 56 8.11 -16.16 17.72
N ALA A 57 8.73 -17.24 18.18
CA ALA A 57 8.65 -18.53 17.49
C ALA A 57 7.18 -18.89 17.22
N GLY A 58 6.81 -19.07 15.95
CA GLY A 58 5.45 -19.36 15.52
C GLY A 58 4.98 -18.56 14.31
N ARG A 59 3.67 -18.60 14.04
CA ARG A 59 3.04 -17.94 12.91
C ARG A 59 2.96 -16.43 13.13
N PHE A 60 3.65 -15.65 12.29
CA PHE A 60 3.47 -14.20 12.22
C PHE A 60 2.38 -13.85 11.19
N THR A 61 1.35 -13.11 11.61
CA THR A 61 0.30 -12.65 10.70
C THR A 61 0.49 -11.17 10.43
N LEU A 62 0.54 -10.79 9.16
CA LEU A 62 0.62 -9.40 8.73
C LEU A 62 -0.79 -8.91 8.32
N PRO A 63 -1.50 -8.15 9.17
CA PRO A 63 -2.87 -7.69 8.87
C PRO A 63 -2.87 -6.51 7.89
N LEU A 64 -2.41 -6.74 6.66
CA LEU A 64 -2.56 -5.80 5.56
C LEU A 64 -3.99 -5.85 5.03
N THR A 65 -4.57 -4.67 4.82
CA THR A 65 -5.85 -4.52 4.12
C THR A 65 -5.70 -3.49 3.01
N ALA A 66 -6.43 -3.67 1.93
CA ALA A 66 -6.49 -2.73 0.81
C ALA A 66 -7.88 -2.10 0.72
N ARG A 67 -7.95 -0.82 0.36
CA ARG A 67 -9.20 -0.12 0.04
C ARG A 67 -9.00 0.87 -1.09
N TYR A 68 -10.08 1.19 -1.81
CA TYR A 68 -10.04 2.31 -2.75
C TYR A 68 -9.84 3.63 -2.02
N TYR A 69 -9.09 4.54 -2.63
CA TYR A 69 -8.83 5.87 -2.10
C TYR A 69 -9.00 6.92 -3.20
N GLN A 70 -9.81 7.94 -2.92
CA GLN A 70 -10.05 9.04 -3.83
C GLN A 70 -8.85 9.99 -3.83
N THR A 71 -8.19 10.13 -4.99
CA THR A 71 -6.99 10.93 -5.16
C THR A 71 -7.25 12.29 -5.81
N ARG A 72 -8.48 12.55 -6.29
CA ARG A 72 -8.93 13.82 -6.89
C ARG A 72 -10.41 14.06 -6.57
N SER A 73 -10.87 15.30 -6.65
CA SER A 73 -12.28 15.66 -6.40
C SER A 73 -13.29 14.94 -7.30
N ARG A 74 -12.90 14.61 -8.54
CA ARG A 74 -13.73 13.87 -9.50
C ARG A 74 -13.14 12.49 -9.77
N ILE A 75 -13.97 11.46 -9.60
CA ILE A 75 -13.68 10.08 -10.00
C ILE A 75 -14.36 9.80 -11.34
N THR A 76 -13.68 9.07 -12.23
CA THR A 76 -14.31 8.51 -13.44
C THR A 76 -14.35 7.00 -13.36
N ALA A 77 -15.36 6.40 -13.98
CA ALA A 77 -15.46 4.95 -14.11
C ALA A 77 -14.26 4.39 -14.88
N GLY A 78 -13.98 3.11 -14.65
CA GLY A 78 -12.91 2.38 -15.28
C GLY A 78 -12.29 1.31 -14.39
N GLN A 79 -11.27 0.64 -14.90
CA GLN A 79 -10.48 -0.36 -14.21
C GLN A 79 -9.50 0.27 -13.21
N VAL A 80 -9.24 -0.48 -12.14
CA VAL A 80 -8.19 -0.19 -11.17
C VAL A 80 -7.30 -1.40 -11.02
N SER A 81 -6.01 -1.21 -11.30
CA SER A 81 -4.96 -2.20 -11.06
C SER A 81 -3.84 -1.52 -10.29
N ALA A 82 -3.30 -2.18 -9.29
CA ALA A 82 -2.20 -1.68 -8.48
C ALA A 82 -1.28 -2.82 -8.10
N VAL A 83 0.02 -2.59 -8.21
CA VAL A 83 1.06 -3.56 -7.84
C VAL A 83 1.93 -2.94 -6.75
N ALA A 84 2.22 -3.74 -5.74
CA ALA A 84 3.19 -3.39 -4.71
C ALA A 84 4.14 -4.56 -4.47
N THR A 85 5.38 -4.24 -4.14
CA THR A 85 6.38 -5.22 -3.73
C THR A 85 6.53 -5.12 -2.22
N TYR A 86 6.41 -6.24 -1.51
CA TYR A 86 6.71 -6.30 -0.08
C TYR A 86 8.04 -7.01 0.14
N THR A 87 8.85 -6.43 1.03
CA THR A 87 10.15 -6.97 1.43
C THR A 87 10.17 -7.14 2.94
N LEU A 88 10.51 -8.33 3.42
CA LEU A 88 10.65 -8.63 4.85
C LEU A 88 12.13 -8.77 5.19
N HIS A 89 12.56 -7.98 6.17
CA HIS A 89 13.89 -8.03 6.76
C HIS A 89 13.83 -8.70 8.13
N TYR A 90 14.85 -9.52 8.42
CA TYR A 90 14.90 -10.40 9.58
C TYR A 90 16.26 -10.26 10.26
N ASP A 91 16.25 -9.76 11.50
CA ASP A 91 17.46 -9.54 12.32
C ASP A 91 17.37 -10.21 13.69
#